data_AF-A0A261BLJ4-F1
#
_entry.id   AF-A0A261BLJ4-F1
#
_cell.length_a   1.000
_cell.length_b   1.000
_cell.length_c   1.000
_cell.angle_alpha   90.00
_cell.angle_beta   90.00
_cell.angle_gamma   90.00
#
_symmetry.space_group_name_H-M   'P 1'
#
loop_
_entity.id
_entity.type
_entity.pdbx_description
1 polymer ?
#
loop_
_entity_poly.entity_id
_entity_poly.type
_entity_poly.pdbx_seq_one_letter_code
_entity_poly.pdbx_strand_id
1 'polypeptide(L)'
;KEIEEEFKENRVEIMSSSSSCAKPEFEVGECVAGFEVIKKLGSGGFGAVYHVKKDGMEMALKTEFIDEDNDETLKNELKVDPTTLKVSHRTARKAPGFMGTSKYCSVFAHDELDQGRRDDLWAWLYSTVELFLGTLPWNTEEKSILVSKMKKRVGKKLFYKCPREFALMYEHIRQLKFDSSPDYQMMMNLFNQMKIRLEIDESDPMDFEEGSAFFEEFFCGQTDSEKEMNSDYQSTVPDVLESHRNRKSDIVTLGSSSSDDENKLGRLAAGFNRAINRLMSF
;
A
#
# COMPACT_ATOMS: atom_id res chain seq x y z
N LYS A 1 -13.31 23.54 -41.46
CA LYS A 1 -12.35 23.66 -42.58
C LYS A 1 -11.42 24.85 -42.38
N GLU A 2 -11.90 26.10 -42.26
CA GLU A 2 -11.01 27.22 -41.85
C GLU A 2 -10.55 27.16 -40.38
N ILE A 3 -11.34 26.55 -39.47
CA ILE A 3 -10.95 26.39 -38.05
C ILE A 3 -9.92 25.25 -37.84
N GLU A 4 -9.80 24.31 -38.79
CA GLU A 4 -8.77 23.25 -38.72
C GLU A 4 -7.37 23.75 -39.11
N GLU A 5 -7.28 24.87 -39.83
CA GLU A 5 -6.00 25.49 -40.18
C GLU A 5 -5.44 26.33 -39.05
N GLU A 6 -6.30 27.01 -38.28
CA GLU A 6 -5.88 27.83 -37.13
C GLU A 6 -5.34 27.00 -35.95
N PHE A 7 -5.79 25.74 -35.80
CA PHE A 7 -5.25 24.79 -34.82
C PHE A 7 -3.91 24.16 -35.20
N LYS A 8 -3.48 24.26 -36.48
CA LYS A 8 -2.12 23.85 -36.87
C LYS A 8 -1.07 24.88 -36.44
N GLU A 9 -1.45 26.13 -36.24
CA GLU A 9 -0.50 27.24 -36.08
C GLU A 9 -0.01 27.45 -34.64
N ASN A 10 -0.70 26.88 -33.64
CA ASN A 10 -0.28 26.90 -32.22
C ASN A 10 0.27 25.56 -31.68
N ARG A 11 0.61 24.61 -32.58
CA ARG A 11 1.34 23.39 -32.21
C ARG A 11 2.83 23.74 -32.09
N VAL A 12 3.36 23.80 -30.87
CA VAL A 12 4.80 23.85 -30.65
C VAL A 12 5.37 22.48 -31.04
N GLU A 13 5.80 22.36 -32.29
CA GLU A 13 6.55 21.21 -32.81
C GLU A 13 7.94 21.21 -32.16
N ILE A 14 8.19 20.27 -31.25
CA ILE A 14 9.55 19.94 -30.82
C ILE A 14 9.80 18.50 -31.26
N MET A 15 10.40 18.37 -32.44
CA MET A 15 10.96 17.11 -32.92
C MET A 15 12.23 16.82 -32.11
N SER A 16 12.29 15.72 -31.36
CA SER A 16 13.58 15.07 -31.09
C SER A 16 13.43 13.64 -30.56
N SER A 17 14.01 12.72 -31.32
CA SER A 17 14.28 11.34 -30.95
C SER A 17 15.52 11.25 -30.05
N SER A 18 15.36 11.25 -28.73
CA SER A 18 16.30 10.63 -27.78
C SER A 18 15.79 10.73 -26.34
N SER A 19 16.07 9.69 -25.54
CA SER A 19 15.76 9.56 -24.11
C SER A 19 16.48 10.56 -23.18
N SER A 20 17.08 11.61 -23.73
CA SER A 20 17.81 12.66 -23.01
C SER A 20 17.22 14.06 -23.22
N CYS A 21 16.02 14.20 -23.80
CA CYS A 21 15.42 15.50 -24.00
C CYS A 21 14.80 16.06 -22.71
N ALA A 22 14.91 17.37 -22.52
CA ALA A 22 14.31 18.08 -21.40
C ALA A 22 12.79 17.89 -21.46
N LYS A 23 12.27 17.17 -20.46
CA LYS A 23 10.85 16.91 -20.29
C LYS A 23 10.13 18.23 -19.99
N PRO A 24 9.05 18.60 -20.70
CA PRO A 24 8.29 19.82 -20.40
C PRO A 24 7.90 19.89 -18.93
N GLU A 25 8.25 20.98 -18.26
CA GLU A 25 7.90 21.25 -16.86
C GLU A 25 7.07 22.52 -16.78
N PHE A 26 6.14 22.56 -15.81
CA PHE A 26 5.31 23.73 -15.57
C PHE A 26 5.93 24.60 -14.49
N GLU A 27 5.89 25.92 -14.71
CA GLU A 27 6.43 26.89 -13.76
C GLU A 27 5.42 27.21 -12.65
N VAL A 28 5.92 27.68 -11.51
CA VAL A 28 5.06 28.12 -10.41
C VAL A 28 4.27 29.36 -10.84
N GLY A 29 2.95 29.33 -10.63
CA GLY A 29 2.00 30.35 -11.07
C GLY A 29 1.41 30.10 -12.45
N GLU A 30 1.87 29.07 -13.17
CA GLU A 30 1.30 28.69 -14.46
C GLU A 30 -0.08 28.05 -14.28
N CYS A 31 -1.03 28.41 -15.16
CA CYS A 31 -2.37 27.84 -15.18
C CYS A 31 -2.49 26.77 -16.27
N VAL A 32 -2.49 25.50 -15.88
CA VAL A 32 -2.59 24.35 -16.79
C VAL A 32 -3.98 23.75 -16.70
N ALA A 33 -4.78 23.79 -17.77
CA ALA A 33 -6.15 23.26 -17.81
C ALA A 33 -7.06 23.77 -16.66
N GLY A 34 -6.84 25.01 -16.22
CA GLY A 34 -7.54 25.66 -15.11
C GLY A 34 -7.04 25.28 -13.71
N PHE A 35 -5.90 24.59 -13.61
CA PHE A 35 -5.20 24.33 -12.36
C PHE A 35 -4.00 25.27 -12.25
N GLU A 36 -3.97 26.07 -11.19
CA GLU A 36 -2.84 26.95 -10.86
C GLU A 36 -1.74 26.12 -10.19
N VAL A 37 -0.53 26.14 -10.75
CA VAL A 37 0.62 25.41 -10.21
C VAL A 37 1.19 26.18 -9.01
N ILE A 38 1.05 25.62 -7.81
CA ILE A 38 1.61 26.20 -6.58
C ILE A 38 3.09 25.79 -6.45
N LYS A 39 3.37 24.50 -6.64
CA LYS A 39 4.72 23.95 -6.42
C LYS A 39 4.91 22.63 -7.13
N LYS A 40 6.10 22.38 -7.66
CA LYS A 40 6.52 21.04 -8.09
C LYS A 40 6.83 20.18 -6.86
N LEU A 41 6.13 19.06 -6.71
CA LEU A 41 6.33 18.09 -5.62
C LEU A 41 7.45 17.10 -5.95
N GLY A 42 7.59 16.71 -7.22
CA GLY A 42 8.66 15.82 -7.65
C GLY A 42 8.60 15.47 -9.14
N SER A 43 9.65 14.86 -9.67
CA SER A 43 9.74 14.40 -11.07
C SER A 43 10.55 13.11 -11.18
N GLY A 44 10.27 12.32 -12.22
CA GLY A 44 10.99 11.07 -12.49
C GLY A 44 10.83 10.57 -13.93
N GLY A 45 11.18 9.31 -14.16
CA GLY A 45 11.10 8.64 -15.46
C GLY A 45 9.72 8.71 -16.11
N PHE A 46 8.66 8.73 -15.30
CA PHE A 46 7.26 8.63 -15.73
C PHE A 46 6.49 9.95 -15.66
N GLY A 47 7.17 11.09 -15.51
CA GLY A 47 6.51 12.40 -15.45
C GLY A 47 6.85 13.23 -14.22
N ALA A 48 5.98 14.19 -13.90
CA ALA A 48 6.12 15.08 -12.75
C ALA A 48 4.82 15.20 -11.96
N VAL A 49 4.92 15.54 -10.69
CA VAL A 49 3.78 15.77 -9.79
C VAL A 49 3.88 17.19 -9.25
N TYR A 50 2.77 17.92 -9.33
CA TYR A 50 2.64 19.31 -8.91
C TYR A 50 1.54 19.44 -7.86
N HIS A 51 1.77 20.25 -6.84
CA HIS A 51 0.73 20.78 -5.97
C HIS A 51 0.05 21.91 -6.74
N VAL A 52 -1.26 21.78 -6.93
CA VAL A 52 -2.05 22.70 -7.73
C VAL A 52 -3.31 23.14 -6.98
N LYS A 53 -3.88 24.27 -7.39
CA LYS A 53 -5.15 24.77 -6.88
C LYS A 53 -6.15 24.98 -8.01
N LYS A 54 -7.39 24.56 -7.78
CA LYS A 54 -8.52 24.85 -8.66
C LYS A 54 -9.78 24.98 -7.84
N ASP A 55 -10.56 26.04 -8.07
CA ASP A 55 -11.83 26.30 -7.38
C ASP A 55 -11.72 26.27 -5.83
N GLY A 56 -10.57 26.72 -5.30
CA GLY A 56 -10.29 26.71 -3.86
C GLY A 56 -9.88 25.35 -3.28
N MET A 57 -9.85 24.29 -4.09
CA MET A 57 -9.40 22.96 -3.69
C MET A 57 -7.93 22.76 -4.06
N GLU A 58 -7.14 22.31 -3.10
CA GLU A 58 -5.75 21.92 -3.31
C GLU A 58 -5.65 20.45 -3.69
N MET A 59 -4.85 20.14 -4.70
CA MET A 59 -4.73 18.81 -5.30
C MET A 59 -3.31 18.52 -5.75
N ALA A 60 -3.03 17.25 -6.03
CA ALA A 60 -1.83 16.83 -6.74
C ALA A 60 -2.16 16.60 -8.22
N LEU A 61 -1.51 17.33 -9.13
CA LEU A 61 -1.56 17.10 -10.57
C LEU A 61 -0.38 16.25 -10.99
N LYS A 62 -0.64 15.06 -11.50
CA LYS A 62 0.38 14.22 -12.14
C LYS A 62 0.35 14.46 -13.64
N THR A 63 1.53 14.65 -14.23
CA THR A 63 1.73 14.83 -15.67
C THR A 63 2.51 13.63 -16.19
N GLU A 64 2.17 13.16 -17.39
CA GLU A 64 2.89 12.09 -18.08
C GLU A 64 3.20 12.53 -19.51
N PHE A 65 4.33 12.06 -20.05
CA PHE A 65 4.72 12.34 -21.44
C PHE A 65 4.15 11.25 -22.34
N ILE A 66 3.42 11.67 -23.35
CA ILE A 66 2.90 10.77 -24.38
C ILE A 66 3.88 10.87 -25.56
N ASP A 67 4.61 9.79 -25.81
CA ASP A 67 5.37 9.62 -27.04
C ASP A 67 4.37 9.16 -28.12
N GLU A 68 4.27 9.88 -29.25
CA GLU A 68 3.26 9.57 -30.30
C GLU A 68 3.45 8.14 -30.85
N ASP A 69 4.65 7.56 -30.71
CA ASP A 69 4.98 6.19 -31.13
C ASP A 69 4.65 5.10 -30.09
N ASN A 70 4.26 5.46 -28.86
CA ASN A 70 4.05 4.52 -27.75
C ASN A 70 2.70 4.76 -27.03
N ASP A 71 1.60 4.50 -27.75
CA ASP A 71 0.19 4.60 -27.30
C ASP A 71 -0.19 3.64 -26.13
N GLU A 72 0.81 2.95 -25.55
CA GLU A 72 0.65 2.03 -24.40
C GLU A 72 0.87 2.71 -23.05
N THR A 73 1.34 3.97 -23.02
CA THR A 73 1.47 4.71 -21.75
C THR A 73 0.10 4.91 -21.11
N LEU A 74 0.07 4.77 -19.78
CA LEU A 74 -1.10 4.64 -18.92
C LEU A 74 -2.07 5.84 -19.06
N LYS A 75 -2.88 5.85 -20.13
CA LYS A 75 -3.94 6.84 -20.38
C LYS A 75 -4.56 7.25 -19.05
N ASN A 76 -4.28 8.48 -18.61
CA ASN A 76 -4.77 9.06 -17.37
C ASN A 76 -6.17 8.51 -17.03
N GLU A 77 -6.39 8.08 -15.78
CA GLU A 77 -7.67 7.51 -15.32
C GLU A 77 -8.86 8.42 -15.64
N LEU A 78 -8.58 9.71 -15.84
CA LEU A 78 -9.52 10.76 -16.13
C LEU A 78 -9.28 11.33 -17.54
N LYS A 79 -10.35 11.37 -18.33
CA LYS A 79 -10.46 12.12 -19.58
C LYS A 79 -11.07 13.48 -19.29
N VAL A 80 -10.42 14.54 -19.76
CA VAL A 80 -10.97 15.90 -19.74
C VAL A 80 -11.50 16.21 -21.14
N ASP A 81 -12.78 16.54 -21.23
CA ASP A 81 -13.35 17.08 -22.46
C ASP A 81 -12.78 18.50 -22.68
N PRO A 82 -12.09 18.78 -23.79
CA PRO A 82 -11.43 20.07 -24.01
C PRO A 82 -12.42 21.23 -24.21
N THR A 83 -13.68 20.95 -24.58
CA THR A 83 -14.71 21.95 -24.84
C THR A 83 -15.55 22.21 -23.59
N THR A 84 -15.96 21.15 -22.91
CA THR A 84 -16.82 21.27 -21.72
C THR A 84 -16.04 21.34 -20.41
N LEU A 85 -14.73 21.11 -20.45
CA LEU A 85 -13.84 20.94 -19.30
C LEU A 85 -14.33 19.86 -18.32
N LYS A 86 -15.24 19.00 -18.76
CA LYS A 86 -15.83 17.95 -17.94
C LYS A 86 -14.83 16.82 -17.80
N VAL A 87 -14.52 16.51 -16.55
CA VAL A 87 -13.68 15.36 -16.20
C VAL A 87 -14.56 14.11 -16.12
N SER A 88 -14.15 13.04 -16.79
CA SER A 88 -14.85 11.76 -16.83
C SER A 88 -13.85 10.62 -16.70
N HIS A 89 -14.26 9.49 -16.13
CA HIS A 89 -13.38 8.32 -16.07
C HIS A 89 -13.08 7.81 -17.48
N ARG A 90 -11.85 7.35 -17.71
CA ARG A 90 -11.48 6.74 -18.99
C ARG A 90 -12.33 5.51 -19.28
N THR A 91 -12.42 5.15 -20.55
CA THR A 91 -13.06 3.91 -21.00
C THR A 91 -12.15 2.72 -20.72
N ALA A 92 -12.72 1.61 -20.27
CA ALA A 92 -11.95 0.38 -20.03
C ALA A 92 -11.27 -0.13 -21.30
N ARG A 93 -10.02 -0.57 -21.17
CA ARG A 93 -9.28 -1.28 -22.22
C ARG A 93 -9.90 -2.64 -22.48
N LYS A 94 -9.92 -3.06 -23.75
CA LYS A 94 -10.50 -4.36 -24.16
C LYS A 94 -9.64 -5.57 -23.76
N ALA A 95 -8.32 -5.42 -23.76
CA ALA A 95 -7.36 -6.47 -23.44
C ALA A 95 -6.19 -5.88 -22.63
N PRO A 96 -6.40 -5.56 -21.34
CA PRO A 96 -5.35 -4.96 -20.50
C PRO A 96 -4.29 -5.99 -20.07
N GLY A 97 -4.64 -7.28 -20.04
CA GLY A 97 -3.81 -8.35 -19.48
C GLY A 97 -3.68 -8.25 -17.96
N PHE A 98 -2.89 -9.16 -17.38
CA PHE A 98 -2.56 -9.13 -15.96
C PHE A 98 -1.41 -8.14 -15.69
N MET A 99 -1.61 -7.24 -14.73
CA MET A 99 -0.58 -6.30 -14.25
C MET A 99 -0.52 -6.30 -12.72
N GLY A 100 0.70 -6.18 -12.18
CA GLY A 100 0.95 -6.02 -10.75
C GLY A 100 1.35 -7.30 -10.02
N THR A 101 1.51 -7.20 -8.71
CA THR A 101 1.96 -8.30 -7.85
C THR A 101 0.79 -9.18 -7.42
N SER A 102 0.82 -10.47 -7.79
CA SER A 102 -0.24 -11.46 -7.49
C SER A 102 -0.76 -11.42 -6.04
N LYS A 103 0.15 -11.20 -5.09
CA LYS A 103 -0.14 -11.12 -3.65
C LYS A 103 -1.12 -10.01 -3.28
N TYR A 104 -0.96 -8.81 -3.85
CA TYR A 104 -1.74 -7.62 -3.48
C TYR A 104 -2.77 -7.19 -4.54
N CYS A 105 -2.68 -7.67 -5.77
CA CYS A 105 -3.64 -7.26 -6.79
C CYS A 105 -5.08 -7.72 -6.47
N SER A 106 -6.07 -7.00 -7.00
CA SER A 106 -7.47 -7.34 -6.79
C SER A 106 -7.86 -8.66 -7.49
N VAL A 107 -9.01 -9.21 -7.12
CA VAL A 107 -9.60 -10.33 -7.88
C VAL A 107 -9.98 -9.96 -9.32
N PHE A 108 -10.20 -8.68 -9.61
CA PHE A 108 -10.51 -8.20 -10.96
C PHE A 108 -9.26 -8.16 -11.83
N ALA A 109 -8.12 -7.77 -11.26
CA ALA A 109 -6.82 -7.82 -11.93
C ALA A 109 -6.43 -9.28 -12.26
N HIS A 110 -6.69 -10.22 -11.33
CA HIS A 110 -6.55 -11.66 -11.58
C HIS A 110 -7.43 -12.17 -12.72
N ASP A 111 -8.60 -11.57 -12.94
CA ASP A 111 -9.51 -11.89 -14.03
C ASP A 111 -9.21 -11.08 -15.31
N GLU A 112 -8.04 -10.42 -15.38
CA GLU A 112 -7.55 -9.62 -16.52
C GLU A 112 -8.51 -8.50 -16.94
N LEU A 113 -9.28 -7.98 -15.99
CA LEU A 113 -10.12 -6.81 -16.20
C LEU A 113 -9.28 -5.54 -16.04
N ASP A 114 -9.69 -4.46 -16.73
CA ASP A 114 -8.94 -3.22 -16.66
C ASP A 114 -8.96 -2.66 -15.23
N GLN A 115 -7.80 -2.14 -14.82
CA GLN A 115 -7.57 -1.61 -13.49
C GLN A 115 -8.02 -0.16 -13.42
N GLY A 116 -8.73 0.18 -12.35
CA GLY A 116 -9.05 1.55 -11.99
C GLY A 116 -8.92 1.76 -10.48
N ARG A 117 -9.44 2.87 -9.98
CA ARG A 117 -9.32 3.31 -8.57
C ARG A 117 -9.65 2.23 -7.52
N ARG A 118 -10.59 1.33 -7.81
CA ARG A 118 -10.94 0.22 -6.90
C ARG A 118 -9.78 -0.75 -6.67
N ASP A 119 -8.91 -0.93 -7.66
CA ASP A 119 -7.86 -1.94 -7.67
C ASP A 119 -6.69 -1.50 -6.77
N ASP A 120 -6.40 -0.21 -6.74
CA ASP A 120 -5.48 0.40 -5.77
C ASP A 120 -6.01 0.24 -4.34
N LEU A 121 -7.32 0.44 -4.12
CA LEU A 121 -7.94 0.21 -2.81
C LEU A 121 -7.87 -1.25 -2.37
N TRP A 122 -7.96 -2.21 -3.29
CA TRP A 122 -7.74 -3.62 -2.97
C TRP A 122 -6.31 -3.89 -2.53
N ALA A 123 -5.32 -3.36 -3.28
CA ALA A 123 -3.91 -3.52 -2.94
C ALA A 123 -3.61 -2.92 -1.56
N TRP A 124 -4.06 -1.69 -1.34
CA TRP A 124 -3.93 -1.02 -0.06
C TRP A 124 -4.58 -1.81 1.09
N LEU A 125 -5.79 -2.36 0.89
CA LEU A 125 -6.48 -3.13 1.93
C LEU A 125 -5.73 -4.43 2.27
N TYR A 126 -5.24 -5.17 1.26
CA TYR A 126 -4.48 -6.39 1.50
C TYR A 126 -3.11 -6.12 2.13
N SER A 127 -2.41 -5.06 1.71
CA SER A 127 -1.15 -4.64 2.35
C SER A 127 -1.39 -4.24 3.80
N THR A 128 -2.47 -3.51 4.10
CA THR A 128 -2.82 -3.13 5.47
C THR A 128 -3.13 -4.37 6.31
N VAL A 129 -3.94 -5.31 5.82
CA VAL A 129 -4.20 -6.57 6.54
C VAL A 129 -2.91 -7.34 6.82
N GLU A 130 -1.99 -7.39 5.86
CA GLU A 130 -0.70 -8.03 6.08
C GLU A 130 0.11 -7.35 7.17
N LEU A 131 0.14 -6.02 7.23
CA LEU A 131 0.80 -5.29 8.31
C LEU A 131 0.19 -5.64 9.68
N PHE A 132 -1.13 -5.82 9.74
CA PHE A 132 -1.84 -6.17 10.98
C PHE A 132 -1.67 -7.63 11.42
N LEU A 133 -1.67 -8.57 10.46
CA LEU A 133 -1.65 -10.00 10.76
C LEU A 133 -0.27 -10.64 10.59
N GLY A 134 0.70 -9.88 10.08
CA GLY A 134 2.05 -10.33 9.68
C GLY A 134 2.08 -11.19 8.41
N THR A 135 0.95 -11.68 7.92
CA THR A 135 0.86 -12.55 6.74
C THR A 135 -0.53 -12.54 6.10
N LEU A 136 -0.61 -12.91 4.83
CA LEU A 136 -1.86 -13.19 4.12
C LEU A 136 -2.07 -14.70 3.96
N PRO A 137 -3.33 -15.18 3.92
CA PRO A 137 -3.62 -16.61 3.76
C PRO A 137 -3.00 -17.26 2.51
N TRP A 138 -2.71 -16.47 1.48
CA TRP A 138 -2.10 -16.91 0.21
C TRP A 138 -0.61 -16.54 0.09
N ASN A 139 0.07 -16.19 1.19
CA ASN A 139 1.45 -15.70 1.15
C ASN A 139 2.46 -16.72 0.56
N THR A 140 2.23 -18.02 0.76
CA THR A 140 3.12 -19.08 0.28
C THR A 140 2.72 -19.67 -1.07
N GLU A 141 1.67 -19.15 -1.72
CA GLU A 141 1.17 -19.67 -2.99
C GLU A 141 1.76 -18.88 -4.16
N GLU A 142 2.51 -19.56 -5.01
CA GLU A 142 3.18 -18.96 -6.17
C GLU A 142 2.25 -18.89 -7.39
N LYS A 143 1.28 -19.82 -7.51
CA LYS A 143 0.41 -19.88 -8.69
C LYS A 143 -0.66 -18.82 -8.59
N SER A 144 -0.57 -17.80 -9.44
CA SER A 144 -1.50 -16.67 -9.53
C SER A 144 -2.99 -17.10 -9.55
N ILE A 145 -3.32 -18.13 -10.33
CA ILE A 145 -4.69 -18.67 -10.42
C ILE A 145 -5.19 -19.23 -9.07
N LEU A 146 -4.31 -19.86 -8.28
CA LEU A 146 -4.65 -20.37 -6.95
C LEU A 146 -4.82 -19.23 -5.96
N VAL A 147 -3.97 -18.20 -6.00
CA VAL A 147 -4.12 -16.97 -5.21
C VAL A 147 -5.48 -16.32 -5.47
N SER A 148 -5.89 -16.17 -6.73
CA SER A 148 -7.22 -15.66 -7.10
C SER A 148 -8.36 -16.46 -6.46
N LYS A 149 -8.31 -17.80 -6.55
CA LYS A 149 -9.32 -18.68 -5.94
C LYS A 149 -9.34 -18.56 -4.43
N MET A 150 -8.19 -18.43 -3.78
CA MET A 150 -8.08 -18.23 -2.33
C MET A 150 -8.70 -16.89 -1.92
N LYS A 151 -8.38 -15.79 -2.63
CA LYS A 151 -8.97 -14.46 -2.38
C LYS A 151 -10.50 -14.49 -2.43
N LYS A 152 -11.06 -15.10 -3.49
CA LYS A 152 -12.52 -15.27 -3.67
C LYS A 152 -13.14 -16.13 -2.57
N ARG A 153 -12.46 -17.17 -2.09
CA ARG A 153 -12.93 -18.07 -1.02
C ARG A 153 -12.89 -17.43 0.38
N VAL A 154 -11.79 -16.75 0.70
CA VAL A 154 -11.60 -16.11 2.01
C VAL A 154 -12.59 -14.96 2.19
N GLY A 155 -12.65 -14.05 1.21
CA GLY A 155 -13.56 -12.91 1.22
C GLY A 155 -13.55 -12.14 2.54
N LYS A 156 -14.73 -11.84 3.09
CA LYS A 156 -14.91 -11.09 4.34
C LYS A 156 -14.24 -11.75 5.57
N LYS A 157 -14.03 -13.08 5.55
CA LYS A 157 -13.42 -13.80 6.68
C LYS A 157 -11.99 -13.36 6.96
N LEU A 158 -11.33 -12.73 5.98
CA LEU A 158 -9.99 -12.18 6.13
C LEU A 158 -9.91 -11.18 7.30
N PHE A 159 -10.99 -10.44 7.56
CA PHE A 159 -10.99 -9.32 8.48
C PHE A 159 -11.45 -9.69 9.90
N TYR A 160 -11.68 -10.97 10.21
CA TYR A 160 -12.17 -11.38 11.54
C TYR A 160 -11.20 -11.07 12.68
N LYS A 161 -9.90 -11.01 12.40
CA LYS A 161 -8.87 -10.61 13.37
C LYS A 161 -8.38 -9.17 13.18
N CYS A 162 -9.05 -8.39 12.33
CA CYS A 162 -8.72 -6.99 12.07
C CYS A 162 -9.72 -6.06 12.77
N PRO A 163 -9.41 -4.76 12.92
CA PRO A 163 -10.41 -3.77 13.30
C PRO A 163 -11.65 -3.85 12.41
N ARG A 164 -12.84 -3.79 13.04
CA ARG A 164 -14.14 -4.00 12.37
C ARG A 164 -14.36 -3.05 11.17
N GLU A 165 -13.74 -1.88 11.21
CA GLU A 165 -13.82 -0.85 10.17
C GLU A 165 -13.23 -1.36 8.84
N PHE A 166 -12.26 -2.29 8.86
CA PHE A 166 -11.70 -2.89 7.64
C PHE A 166 -12.72 -3.77 6.92
N ALA A 167 -13.56 -4.49 7.67
CA ALA A 167 -14.64 -5.27 7.09
C ALA A 167 -15.71 -4.36 6.43
N LEU A 168 -15.93 -3.15 6.98
CA LEU A 168 -16.84 -2.16 6.38
C LEU A 168 -16.25 -1.57 5.08
N MET A 169 -14.96 -1.21 5.09
CA MET A 169 -14.26 -0.74 3.89
C MET A 169 -14.22 -1.81 2.79
N TYR A 170 -14.03 -3.08 3.16
CA TYR A 170 -14.14 -4.21 2.23
C TYR A 170 -15.50 -4.26 1.54
N GLU A 171 -16.61 -4.11 2.29
CA GLU A 171 -17.96 -4.15 1.71
C GLU A 171 -18.23 -3.00 0.74
N HIS A 172 -17.61 -1.85 0.96
CA HIS A 172 -17.63 -0.74 -0.01
C HIS A 172 -16.80 -1.07 -1.25
N ILE A 173 -15.52 -1.43 -1.07
CA ILE A 173 -14.57 -1.64 -2.17
C ILE A 173 -15.06 -2.73 -3.13
N ARG A 174 -15.65 -3.83 -2.61
CA ARG A 174 -16.15 -4.93 -3.46
C ARG A 174 -17.33 -4.54 -4.37
N GLN A 175 -18.04 -3.46 -4.07
CA GLN A 175 -19.19 -3.00 -4.85
C GLN A 175 -18.78 -2.02 -5.97
N LEU A 176 -17.53 -1.54 -5.94
CA LEU A 176 -17.03 -0.59 -6.91
C LEU A 176 -16.85 -1.22 -8.30
N LYS A 177 -17.38 -0.54 -9.31
CA LYS A 177 -17.11 -0.82 -10.71
C LYS A 177 -15.82 -0.14 -11.14
N PHE A 178 -15.37 -0.44 -12.35
CA PHE A 178 -14.15 0.10 -12.93
C PHE A 178 -14.12 1.64 -12.93
N ASP A 179 -15.25 2.25 -13.29
CA ASP A 179 -15.43 3.70 -13.43
C ASP A 179 -16.00 4.38 -12.18
N SER A 180 -16.30 3.60 -11.13
CA SER A 180 -16.90 4.13 -9.90
C SER A 180 -15.95 5.09 -9.20
N SER A 181 -16.50 6.14 -8.60
CA SER A 181 -15.76 6.99 -7.66
C SER A 181 -15.89 6.40 -6.27
N PRO A 182 -14.79 5.93 -5.64
CA PRO A 182 -14.86 5.48 -4.26
C PRO A 182 -15.29 6.62 -3.33
N ASP A 183 -16.13 6.31 -2.34
CA ASP A 183 -16.42 7.21 -1.22
C ASP A 183 -15.23 7.25 -0.25
N TYR A 184 -14.20 8.02 -0.61
CA TYR A 184 -13.01 8.20 0.21
C TYR A 184 -13.32 8.88 1.55
N GLN A 185 -14.35 9.74 1.60
CA GLN A 185 -14.73 10.44 2.82
C GLN A 185 -15.30 9.47 3.86
N MET A 186 -16.18 8.56 3.44
CA MET A 186 -16.68 7.48 4.30
C MET A 186 -15.53 6.60 4.81
N MET A 187 -14.59 6.23 3.94
CA MET A 187 -13.42 5.43 4.35
C MET A 187 -12.54 6.18 5.36
N MET A 188 -12.30 7.48 5.15
CA MET A 188 -11.54 8.30 6.10
C MET A 188 -12.26 8.44 7.45
N ASN A 189 -13.58 8.58 7.44
CA ASN A 189 -14.38 8.60 8.66
C ASN A 189 -14.27 7.26 9.43
N LEU A 190 -14.26 6.14 8.72
CA LEU A 190 -14.02 4.82 9.32
C LEU A 190 -12.61 4.74 9.95
N PHE A 191 -11.58 5.28 9.29
CA PHE A 191 -10.24 5.38 9.89
C PHE A 191 -10.22 6.21 11.17
N ASN A 192 -10.86 7.37 11.16
CA ASN A 192 -10.90 8.25 12.32
C ASN A 192 -11.66 7.59 13.49
N GLN A 193 -12.77 6.90 13.22
CA GLN A 193 -13.49 6.12 14.22
C GLN A 193 -12.62 4.99 14.79
N MET A 194 -11.87 4.30 13.95
CA MET A 194 -10.93 3.27 14.37
C MET A 194 -9.84 3.83 15.28
N LYS A 195 -9.21 4.96 14.92
CA LYS A 195 -8.19 5.65 15.73
C LYS A 195 -8.72 6.00 17.12
N ILE A 196 -9.88 6.65 17.18
CA ILE A 196 -10.53 7.03 18.46
C ILE A 196 -10.83 5.79 19.31
N ARG A 197 -11.42 4.74 18.71
CA ARG A 197 -11.81 3.53 19.42
C ARG A 197 -10.62 2.73 19.95
N LEU A 198 -9.50 2.74 19.23
CA LEU A 198 -8.28 2.06 19.63
C LEU A 198 -7.34 2.94 20.47
N GLU A 199 -7.73 4.19 20.74
CA GLU A 199 -6.93 5.18 21.47
C GLU A 199 -5.54 5.39 20.83
N ILE A 200 -5.51 5.49 19.49
CA ILE A 200 -4.29 5.75 18.72
C ILE A 200 -4.10 7.26 18.60
N ASP A 201 -2.95 7.77 19.05
CA ASP A 201 -2.55 9.15 18.87
C ASP A 201 -1.67 9.29 17.61
N GLU A 202 -1.86 10.34 16.82
CA GLU A 202 -1.03 10.57 15.61
C GLU A 202 0.39 11.04 15.96
N SER A 203 0.61 11.48 17.18
CA SER A 203 1.93 11.82 17.71
C SER A 203 2.69 10.63 18.30
N ASP A 204 2.05 9.45 18.38
CA ASP A 204 2.73 8.23 18.82
C ASP A 204 3.87 7.88 17.85
N PRO A 205 5.06 7.52 18.35
CA PRO A 205 6.19 7.14 17.50
C PRO A 205 5.87 5.87 16.72
N MET A 206 6.31 5.83 15.46
CA MET A 206 6.19 4.63 14.63
C MET A 206 7.06 3.49 15.17
N ASP A 207 6.75 2.24 14.83
CA ASP A 207 7.48 1.08 15.35
C ASP A 207 9.01 1.11 15.09
N PHE A 208 9.45 1.80 14.03
CA PHE A 208 10.87 1.95 13.68
C PHE A 208 11.52 3.22 14.23
N GLU A 209 10.78 4.03 14.99
CA GLU A 209 11.27 5.26 15.61
C GLU A 209 11.66 5.02 17.07
N GLU A 210 12.71 5.71 17.51
CA GLU A 210 13.17 5.74 18.91
C GLU A 210 12.03 6.14 19.84
N GLY A 211 11.96 5.52 21.02
CA GLY A 211 10.89 5.74 21.99
C GLY A 211 9.60 4.96 21.69
N SER A 212 9.47 4.30 20.54
CA SER A 212 8.42 3.29 20.37
C SER A 212 8.77 2.00 21.12
N ALA A 213 7.77 1.34 21.69
CA ALA A 213 8.01 0.11 22.43
C ALA A 213 8.65 -1.01 21.56
N PHE A 214 8.41 -1.00 20.25
CA PHE A 214 8.98 -1.98 19.33
C PHE A 214 10.46 -1.67 19.08
N PHE A 215 10.80 -0.39 18.89
CA PHE A 215 12.18 0.02 18.73
C PHE A 215 13.02 -0.35 19.95
N GLU A 216 12.54 -0.02 21.15
CA GLU A 216 13.29 -0.30 22.38
C GLU A 216 13.48 -1.81 22.63
N GLU A 217 12.47 -2.62 22.32
CA GLU A 217 12.54 -4.08 22.53
C GLU A 217 13.48 -4.77 21.52
N PHE A 218 13.42 -4.39 20.25
CA PHE A 218 14.06 -5.14 19.17
C PHE A 218 15.32 -4.50 18.59
N PHE A 219 15.51 -3.19 18.75
CA PHE A 219 16.67 -2.47 18.23
C PHE A 219 17.62 -2.00 19.35
N CYS A 220 17.09 -1.62 20.51
CA CYS A 220 17.91 -1.27 21.69
C CYS A 220 18.20 -2.46 22.62
N GLY A 221 17.50 -3.59 22.46
CA GLY A 221 17.75 -4.82 23.20
C GLY A 221 19.16 -5.33 22.95
N GLN A 222 20.05 -5.05 23.91
CA GLN A 222 21.48 -5.43 23.97
C GLN A 222 21.81 -6.73 23.22
N THR A 223 22.84 -6.68 22.38
CA THR A 223 23.50 -7.90 21.89
C THR A 223 24.04 -8.69 23.08
N ASP A 224 24.06 -10.02 23.00
CA ASP A 224 24.56 -10.88 24.08
C ASP A 224 25.98 -10.48 24.54
N SER A 225 26.78 -9.90 23.63
CA SER A 225 28.10 -9.31 23.89
C SER A 225 28.13 -8.11 24.85
N GLU A 226 27.04 -7.35 24.99
CA GLU A 226 26.94 -6.23 25.94
C GLU A 226 26.43 -6.66 27.32
N LYS A 227 25.66 -7.76 27.38
CA LYS A 227 25.26 -8.41 28.64
C LYS A 227 26.44 -9.11 29.30
N GLU A 228 27.29 -9.76 28.50
CA GLU A 228 28.50 -10.44 28.98
C GLU A 228 29.55 -9.45 29.54
N MET A 229 29.68 -8.24 28.98
CA MET A 229 30.60 -7.23 29.52
C MET A 229 30.14 -6.59 30.85
N ASN A 230 28.84 -6.67 31.18
CA ASN A 230 28.30 -6.07 32.41
C ASN A 230 28.11 -7.07 33.56
N SER A 231 28.26 -8.37 33.32
CA SER A 231 28.14 -9.41 34.37
C SER A 231 29.45 -9.72 35.11
N ASP A 232 30.60 -9.23 34.65
CA ASP A 232 31.91 -9.62 35.19
C ASP A 232 32.36 -8.87 36.46
N TYR A 233 31.49 -8.05 37.06
CA TYR A 233 31.78 -7.36 38.33
C TYR A 233 31.02 -7.92 39.54
N GLN A 234 30.79 -9.23 39.63
CA GLN A 234 30.67 -9.89 40.94
C GLN A 234 31.00 -11.39 40.95
N SER A 235 32.30 -11.69 41.07
CA SER A 235 32.90 -12.69 41.98
C SER A 235 32.29 -14.13 42.09
N THR A 236 33.11 -15.12 41.66
CA THR A 236 33.37 -16.49 42.21
C THR A 236 32.74 -17.76 41.56
N VAL A 237 33.49 -18.38 40.61
CA VAL A 237 33.91 -19.82 40.39
C VAL A 237 32.98 -21.01 40.80
N PRO A 238 33.04 -22.24 40.19
CA PRO A 238 33.37 -22.70 38.82
C PRO A 238 32.40 -23.76 38.19
N ASP A 239 32.50 -23.90 36.85
CA ASP A 239 32.58 -25.15 36.05
C ASP A 239 31.49 -26.25 36.10
N VAL A 240 30.55 -26.24 35.14
CA VAL A 240 29.92 -27.46 34.57
C VAL A 240 29.50 -27.19 33.10
N LEU A 241 30.45 -27.17 32.18
CA LEU A 241 30.18 -27.27 30.74
C LEU A 241 30.77 -28.58 30.21
N GLU A 242 29.99 -29.66 30.23
CA GLU A 242 30.11 -30.77 29.28
C GLU A 242 29.01 -31.81 29.53
N SER A 243 27.80 -31.59 29.05
CA SER A 243 26.97 -32.72 28.60
C SER A 243 25.91 -32.30 27.60
N HIS A 244 25.89 -33.02 26.48
CA HIS A 244 24.80 -33.10 25.50
C HIS A 244 24.73 -32.05 24.38
N ARG A 245 25.85 -31.93 23.66
CA ARG A 245 25.82 -31.93 22.19
C ARG A 245 25.13 -33.21 21.69
N ASN A 246 24.32 -33.08 20.64
CA ASN A 246 23.71 -34.11 19.80
C ASN A 246 22.52 -34.92 20.36
N ARG A 247 21.31 -34.55 19.90
CA ARG A 247 20.45 -35.53 19.20
C ARG A 247 19.54 -34.88 18.17
N LYS A 248 19.77 -35.25 16.91
CA LYS A 248 18.89 -35.05 15.76
C LYS A 248 17.72 -36.03 15.84
N SER A 249 16.57 -35.59 15.31
CA SER A 249 15.44 -36.34 14.75
C SER A 249 14.72 -37.34 15.65
N ASP A 250 13.44 -37.06 15.93
CA ASP A 250 12.38 -38.07 15.92
C ASP A 250 11.03 -37.47 15.49
N ILE A 251 10.34 -38.23 14.64
CA ILE A 251 8.98 -38.02 14.10
C ILE A 251 7.94 -38.33 15.19
N VAL A 252 6.84 -37.55 15.29
CA VAL A 252 5.58 -38.02 15.89
C VAL A 252 4.35 -37.46 15.16
N THR A 253 3.42 -38.36 14.85
CA THR A 253 2.10 -38.16 14.24
C THR A 253 1.01 -37.96 15.32
N LEU A 254 0.06 -37.05 15.05
CA LEU A 254 -1.30 -36.85 15.57
C LEU A 254 -1.66 -37.29 17.01
N GLY A 255 -2.08 -36.30 17.80
CA GLY A 255 -3.27 -36.41 18.65
C GLY A 255 -3.04 -36.67 20.14
N SER A 256 -2.60 -35.65 20.88
CA SER A 256 -2.95 -35.49 22.29
C SER A 256 -2.83 -34.02 22.70
N SER A 257 -3.83 -33.57 23.44
CA SER A 257 -4.00 -32.21 23.94
C SER A 257 -2.91 -31.85 24.97
N SER A 258 -2.13 -30.81 24.69
CA SER A 258 -1.38 -30.05 25.70
C SER A 258 -1.31 -28.58 25.30
N SER A 259 -1.54 -27.73 26.30
CA SER A 259 -1.69 -26.29 26.26
C SER A 259 -0.34 -25.56 26.21
N ASP A 260 0.36 -25.57 25.06
CA ASP A 260 1.66 -24.89 24.91
C ASP A 260 1.91 -24.38 23.46
N ASP A 261 0.91 -23.78 22.82
CA ASP A 261 1.05 -23.18 21.47
C ASP A 261 0.91 -21.63 21.45
N GLU A 262 1.02 -20.95 22.60
CA GLU A 262 0.91 -19.48 22.64
C GLU A 262 2.20 -18.71 22.29
N ASN A 263 3.37 -19.35 22.18
CA ASN A 263 4.65 -18.64 21.98
C ASN A 263 5.19 -18.66 20.54
N LYS A 264 4.31 -18.61 19.53
CA LYS A 264 4.71 -18.43 18.12
C LYS A 264 4.03 -17.26 17.40
N LEU A 265 3.59 -16.25 18.13
CA LEU A 265 3.24 -14.94 17.55
C LEU A 265 4.37 -13.94 17.76
N GLY A 266 5.51 -14.21 17.14
CA GLY A 266 6.46 -13.15 16.84
C GLY A 266 6.04 -12.44 15.55
N ARG A 267 5.68 -11.15 15.65
CA ARG A 267 6.26 -10.03 14.86
C ARG A 267 5.26 -8.90 14.59
N LEU A 268 5.74 -7.69 14.90
CA LEU A 268 5.30 -6.37 14.45
C LEU A 268 3.95 -5.88 14.97
N ALA A 269 4.02 -5.15 16.09
CA ALA A 269 3.65 -3.73 16.15
C ALA A 269 3.41 -3.37 17.62
N ALA A 270 4.34 -2.71 18.31
CA ALA A 270 4.17 -2.48 19.75
C ALA A 270 3.21 -1.33 20.06
N GLY A 271 2.93 -0.45 19.09
CA GLY A 271 1.80 0.49 19.15
C GLY A 271 0.45 -0.19 18.91
N PHE A 272 0.36 -1.07 17.91
CA PHE A 272 -0.87 -1.80 17.58
C PHE A 272 -1.14 -3.02 18.48
N ASN A 273 -0.13 -3.62 19.11
CA ASN A 273 -0.28 -4.74 20.03
C ASN A 273 -0.99 -4.32 21.33
N ARG A 274 -0.92 -3.05 21.76
CA ARG A 274 -1.79 -2.56 22.85
C ARG A 274 -3.26 -2.61 22.49
N ALA A 275 -3.61 -2.28 21.25
CA ALA A 275 -4.97 -2.35 20.74
C ALA A 275 -5.45 -3.80 20.50
N ILE A 276 -4.56 -4.69 20.05
CA ILE A 276 -4.84 -6.13 19.89
C ILE A 276 -5.01 -6.83 21.25
N ASN A 277 -4.17 -6.54 22.24
CA ASN A 277 -4.32 -7.09 23.59
C ASN A 277 -5.62 -6.61 24.28
N ARG A 278 -6.10 -5.40 23.96
CA ARG A 278 -7.44 -4.91 24.39
C ARG A 278 -8.60 -5.54 23.63
N LEU A 279 -8.39 -5.98 22.38
CA LEU A 279 -9.38 -6.70 21.57
C LEU A 279 -9.53 -8.18 21.98
N MET A 280 -8.49 -8.76 22.58
CA MET A 280 -8.45 -10.16 23.03
C MET A 280 -8.98 -10.37 24.47
N SER A 281 -9.34 -9.30 25.20
CA SER A 281 -9.88 -9.40 26.57
C SER A 281 -11.42 -9.40 26.65
N PHE A 282 -12.12 -9.78 25.57
CA PHE A 282 -13.57 -10.01 25.55
C PHE A 282 -13.90 -11.38 24.96
#